data_AF-A0A3B0UBE3-F1
#
_entry.id   AF-A0A3B0UBE3-F1
#
_cell.length_a   1.000
_cell.length_b   1.000
_cell.length_c   1.000
_cell.angle_alpha   90.00
_cell.angle_beta   90.00
_cell.angle_gamma   90.00
#
_symmetry.space_group_name_H-M   'P 1'
#
loop_
_entity.id
_entity.type
_entity.pdbx_description
1 polymer ?
#
loop_
_entity_poly.entity_id
_entity_poly.type
_entity_poly.pdbx_seq_one_letter_code
_entity_poly.pdbx_strand_id
1 'polypeptide(L)'
;FVYFYPAGMLKAKMIYSDDSRVAHVKSFQLNGKAMAEGKFINRKKDSTWLYFSDVDGKLVLEENYKSGMKQGPTIVFYPSTGKPSELTDFKKGRKNGRWIRYFPNGKISTSGFYVNDTLQGPFRVYDINGKLLMQGQYKNAMQEGVWMTYDSLGNVRKKEIFHGGLPVKQEKSKATLKE
;
A
#
# COMPACT_ATOMS: atom_id res chain seq x y z
N PHE A 1 -32.20 5.44 4.02
CA PHE A 1 -32.02 5.52 5.48
C PHE A 1 -30.98 6.57 5.83
N VAL A 2 -31.20 7.29 6.93
CA VAL A 2 -30.32 8.37 7.41
C VAL A 2 -30.04 8.13 8.90
N TYR A 3 -28.77 8.26 9.30
CA TYR A 3 -28.32 8.08 10.67
C TYR A 3 -27.68 9.37 11.15
N PHE A 4 -27.86 9.70 12.43
CA PHE A 4 -27.33 10.89 13.06
C PHE A 4 -26.42 10.54 14.24
N TYR A 5 -25.48 11.42 14.56
CA TYR A 5 -24.75 11.42 15.82
C TYR A 5 -25.68 11.87 16.96
N PRO A 6 -25.33 11.59 18.24
CA PRO A 6 -26.10 12.09 19.39
C PRO A 6 -26.30 13.61 19.38
N ALA A 7 -25.34 14.36 18.82
CA ALA A 7 -25.40 15.82 18.62
C ALA A 7 -26.31 16.27 17.45
N GLY A 8 -27.08 15.36 16.84
CA GLY A 8 -28.01 15.66 15.73
C GLY A 8 -27.36 15.80 14.35
N MET A 9 -26.03 15.74 14.25
CA MET A 9 -25.29 15.86 12.99
C MET A 9 -25.41 14.59 12.15
N LEU A 10 -25.49 14.74 10.82
CA LEU A 10 -25.60 13.61 9.89
C LEU A 10 -24.37 12.70 10.03
N LYS A 11 -24.60 11.42 10.31
CA LYS A 11 -23.56 10.38 10.46
C LYS A 11 -23.43 9.52 9.21
N ALA A 12 -24.55 9.13 8.62
CA ALA A 12 -24.54 8.35 7.39
C ALA A 12 -25.85 8.46 6.60
N LYS A 13 -25.74 8.37 5.28
CA LYS A 13 -26.86 8.21 4.36
C LYS A 13 -26.68 6.90 3.58
N MET A 14 -27.74 6.11 3.53
CA MET A 14 -27.78 4.85 2.79
C MET A 14 -28.95 4.85 1.80
N ILE A 15 -28.66 4.54 0.53
CA ILE A 15 -29.63 4.41 -0.56
C ILE A 15 -29.61 2.96 -1.03
N TYR A 16 -30.76 2.30 -0.98
CA TYR A 16 -30.90 0.90 -1.33
C TYR A 16 -31.42 0.76 -2.77
N SER A 17 -30.99 -0.28 -3.47
CA SER A 17 -31.66 -0.73 -4.70
C SER A 17 -33.06 -1.25 -4.40
N ASP A 18 -33.92 -1.33 -5.43
CA ASP A 18 -35.31 -1.79 -5.29
C ASP A 18 -35.41 -3.18 -4.66
N ASP A 19 -34.49 -4.07 -4.99
CA ASP A 19 -34.38 -5.42 -4.44
C ASP A 19 -33.68 -5.50 -3.06
N SER A 20 -33.31 -4.35 -2.49
CA SER A 20 -32.61 -4.20 -1.21
C SER A 20 -31.26 -4.92 -1.10
N ARG A 21 -30.71 -5.47 -2.20
CA ARG A 21 -29.43 -6.20 -2.20
C ARG A 21 -28.23 -5.28 -2.18
N VAL A 22 -28.34 -4.10 -2.80
CA VAL A 22 -27.27 -3.11 -2.89
C VAL A 22 -27.62 -1.93 -2.00
N ALA A 23 -26.68 -1.53 -1.14
CA ALA A 23 -26.78 -0.30 -0.36
C ALA A 23 -25.58 0.60 -0.65
N HIS A 24 -25.82 1.72 -1.31
CA HIS A 24 -24.83 2.78 -1.47
C HIS A 24 -24.77 3.61 -0.20
N VAL A 25 -23.57 3.79 0.35
CA VAL A 25 -23.38 4.42 1.66
C VAL A 25 -22.41 5.58 1.54
N LYS A 26 -22.78 6.70 2.15
CA LYS A 26 -21.89 7.82 2.44
C LYS A 26 -21.98 8.13 3.92
N SER A 27 -20.84 8.13 4.59
CA SER A 27 -20.71 8.48 6.00
C SER A 27 -19.99 9.80 6.14
N PHE A 28 -20.27 10.51 7.24
CA PHE A 28 -19.79 11.86 7.49
C PHE A 28 -19.18 11.93 8.88
N GLN A 29 -18.22 12.81 9.03
CA GLN A 29 -17.59 13.16 10.30
C GLN A 29 -18.51 14.08 11.11
N LEU A 30 -18.15 14.36 12.37
CA LEU A 30 -18.93 15.27 13.20
C LEU A 30 -19.02 16.68 12.58
N ASN A 31 -17.96 17.15 11.93
CA ASN A 31 -17.95 18.43 11.21
C ASN A 31 -18.75 18.43 9.88
N GLY A 32 -19.42 17.32 9.53
CA GLY A 32 -20.20 17.17 8.30
C GLY A 32 -19.39 16.84 7.03
N LYS A 33 -18.06 16.81 7.08
CA LYS A 33 -17.23 16.36 5.95
C LYS A 33 -17.41 14.87 5.71
N ALA A 34 -17.28 14.43 4.45
CA ALA A 34 -17.33 13.00 4.14
C ALA A 34 -16.23 12.25 4.90
N MET A 35 -16.57 11.09 5.47
CA MET A 35 -15.63 10.21 6.16
C MET A 35 -15.30 9.00 5.28
N ALA A 36 -16.32 8.40 4.68
CA ALA A 36 -16.16 7.28 3.77
C ALA A 36 -17.36 7.14 2.83
N GLU A 37 -17.12 6.59 1.64
CA GLU A 37 -18.17 6.20 0.70
C GLU A 37 -17.87 4.86 0.03
N GLY A 38 -18.92 4.13 -0.33
CA GLY A 38 -18.81 2.81 -0.93
C GLY A 38 -20.16 2.13 -1.04
N LYS A 39 -20.17 0.82 -1.30
CA LYS A 39 -21.40 0.03 -1.31
C LYS A 39 -21.29 -1.26 -0.52
N PHE A 40 -22.43 -1.71 -0.03
CA PHE A 40 -22.64 -3.06 0.45
C PHE A 40 -23.43 -3.84 -0.61
N ILE A 41 -23.04 -5.09 -0.84
CA ILE A 41 -23.85 -6.09 -1.55
C ILE A 41 -24.14 -7.21 -0.56
N ASN A 42 -25.42 -7.54 -0.37
CA ASN A 42 -25.87 -8.52 0.62
C ASN A 42 -25.31 -8.25 2.02
N ARG A 43 -25.36 -6.98 2.44
CA ARG A 43 -24.87 -6.47 3.75
C ARG A 43 -23.36 -6.62 3.99
N LYS A 44 -22.56 -6.96 2.97
CA LYS A 44 -21.09 -7.03 3.05
C LYS A 44 -20.44 -5.95 2.17
N LYS A 45 -19.34 -5.34 2.63
CA LYS A 45 -18.58 -4.37 1.82
C LYS A 45 -18.23 -4.99 0.47
N ASP A 46 -18.43 -4.25 -0.60
CA ASP A 46 -18.14 -4.74 -1.94
C ASP A 46 -17.65 -3.61 -2.86
N SER A 47 -16.84 -3.97 -3.85
CA SER A 47 -16.17 -3.07 -4.78
C SER A 47 -15.32 -2.03 -4.03
N THR A 48 -15.20 -0.83 -4.56
CA THR A 48 -14.33 0.22 -4.02
C THR A 48 -14.97 0.94 -2.83
N TRP A 49 -14.18 1.11 -1.78
CA TRP A 49 -14.45 1.92 -0.61
C TRP A 49 -13.40 3.03 -0.51
N LEU A 50 -13.87 4.26 -0.41
CA LEU A 50 -13.05 5.47 -0.33
C LEU A 50 -13.16 6.06 1.07
N TYR A 51 -12.04 6.53 1.62
CA TYR A 51 -11.97 7.15 2.94
C TYR A 51 -11.24 8.49 2.87
N PHE A 52 -11.74 9.44 3.64
CA PHE A 52 -11.32 10.84 3.58
C PHE A 52 -10.81 11.33 4.93
N SER A 53 -9.80 12.20 4.89
CA SER A 53 -9.15 12.87 6.03
C SER A 53 -10.15 13.69 6.85
N ASP A 54 -10.02 13.64 8.17
CA ASP A 54 -10.84 14.43 9.10
C ASP A 54 -10.44 15.90 9.22
N VAL A 55 -9.21 16.20 8.82
CA VAL A 55 -8.66 17.56 8.81
C VAL A 55 -9.17 18.34 7.61
N ASP A 56 -8.93 17.85 6.39
CA ASP A 56 -9.13 18.59 5.14
C ASP A 56 -10.09 17.92 4.14
N GLY A 57 -10.61 16.73 4.45
CA GLY A 57 -11.58 16.03 3.60
C GLY A 57 -10.99 15.40 2.34
N LYS A 58 -9.65 15.37 2.19
CA LYS A 58 -8.99 14.74 1.03
C LYS A 58 -9.05 13.23 1.12
N LEU A 59 -9.08 12.56 -0.05
CA LEU A 59 -8.96 11.11 -0.15
C LEU A 59 -7.61 10.65 0.42
N VAL A 60 -7.65 9.71 1.37
CA VAL A 60 -6.44 9.16 2.02
C VAL A 60 -6.28 7.67 1.81
N LEU A 61 -7.37 6.96 1.50
CA LEU A 61 -7.36 5.52 1.34
C LEU A 61 -8.45 5.07 0.37
N GLU A 62 -8.07 4.19 -0.54
CA GLU A 62 -8.95 3.40 -1.40
C GLU A 62 -8.74 1.92 -1.09
N GLU A 63 -9.83 1.21 -0.79
CA GLU A 63 -9.83 -0.23 -0.55
C GLU A 63 -10.81 -0.93 -1.48
N ASN A 64 -10.39 -2.05 -2.08
CA ASN A 64 -11.26 -2.87 -2.91
C ASN A 64 -11.69 -4.13 -2.16
N TYR A 65 -12.99 -4.44 -2.24
CA TYR A 65 -13.63 -5.55 -1.54
C TYR A 65 -14.42 -6.45 -2.49
N LYS A 66 -14.54 -7.72 -2.14
CA LYS A 66 -15.49 -8.66 -2.71
C LYS A 66 -16.13 -9.47 -1.59
N SER A 67 -17.45 -9.34 -1.44
CA SER A 67 -18.21 -10.06 -0.42
C SER A 67 -17.64 -9.93 1.01
N GLY A 68 -17.20 -8.72 1.37
CA GLY A 68 -16.70 -8.37 2.70
C GLY A 68 -15.20 -8.61 2.91
N MET A 69 -14.49 -9.23 1.96
CA MET A 69 -13.04 -9.46 2.03
C MET A 69 -12.29 -8.51 1.11
N LYS A 70 -11.13 -8.00 1.54
CA LYS A 70 -10.25 -7.22 0.66
C LYS A 70 -9.85 -8.05 -0.57
N GLN A 71 -9.99 -7.45 -1.75
CA GLN A 71 -9.76 -8.11 -3.03
C GLN A 71 -9.35 -7.08 -4.08
N GLY A 72 -8.16 -7.23 -4.65
CA GLY A 72 -7.56 -6.23 -5.54
C GLY A 72 -6.69 -5.22 -4.80
N PRO A 73 -6.34 -4.10 -5.44
CA PRO A 73 -5.43 -3.12 -4.87
C PRO A 73 -6.06 -2.35 -3.69
N THR A 74 -5.26 -2.05 -2.69
CA THR A 74 -5.49 -1.01 -1.69
C THR A 74 -4.45 0.09 -1.92
N ILE A 75 -4.89 1.34 -1.98
CA ILE A 75 -4.04 2.49 -2.27
C ILE A 75 -4.15 3.48 -1.11
N VAL A 76 -3.01 3.83 -0.51
CA VAL A 76 -2.89 4.92 0.45
C VAL A 76 -2.39 6.15 -0.31
N PHE A 77 -2.88 7.33 0.02
CA PHE A 77 -2.51 8.57 -0.66
C PHE A 77 -1.77 9.52 0.28
N TYR A 78 -0.87 10.34 -0.29
CA TYR A 78 -0.28 11.47 0.40
C TYR A 78 -1.29 12.61 0.52
N PRO A 79 -1.63 13.10 1.73
CA PRO A 79 -2.58 14.22 1.89
C PRO A 79 -2.10 15.53 1.24
N SER A 80 -0.79 15.71 1.11
CA SER A 80 -0.19 16.92 0.53
C SER A 80 -0.30 16.97 -1.00
N THR A 81 -0.20 15.83 -1.69
CA THR A 81 -0.13 15.78 -3.16
C THR A 81 -1.31 15.07 -3.81
N GLY A 82 -2.08 14.29 -3.05
CA GLY A 82 -3.12 13.38 -3.57
C GLY A 82 -2.58 12.21 -4.38
N LYS A 83 -1.25 12.04 -4.48
CA LYS A 83 -0.62 10.92 -5.19
C LYS A 83 -0.55 9.67 -4.29
N PRO A 84 -0.52 8.45 -4.86
CA PRO A 84 -0.28 7.24 -4.09
C PRO A 84 1.00 7.33 -3.26
N SER A 85 0.94 6.94 -2.00
CA SER A 85 2.09 6.72 -1.11
C SER A 85 2.40 5.23 -0.97
N GLU A 86 1.38 4.38 -1.01
CA GLU A 86 1.51 2.93 -0.94
C GLU A 86 0.42 2.24 -1.78
N LEU A 87 0.80 1.18 -2.49
CA LEU A 87 -0.10 0.25 -3.17
C LEU A 87 0.17 -1.16 -2.66
N THR A 88 -0.89 -1.86 -2.24
CA THR A 88 -0.82 -3.26 -1.80
C THR A 88 -1.92 -4.08 -2.47
N ASP A 89 -1.56 -5.15 -3.15
CA ASP A 89 -2.54 -6.08 -3.72
C ASP A 89 -3.04 -7.08 -2.65
N PHE A 90 -4.36 -7.25 -2.58
CA PHE A 90 -5.03 -8.23 -1.72
C PHE A 90 -5.75 -9.32 -2.51
N LYS A 91 -5.79 -10.54 -1.96
CA LYS A 91 -6.61 -11.65 -2.45
C LYS A 91 -7.25 -12.34 -1.26
N LYS A 92 -8.58 -12.44 -1.25
CA LYS A 92 -9.36 -13.08 -0.16
C LYS A 92 -8.94 -12.59 1.24
N GLY A 93 -8.78 -11.27 1.40
CA GLY A 93 -8.45 -10.64 2.67
C GLY A 93 -6.96 -10.63 3.06
N ARG A 94 -6.08 -11.32 2.32
CA ARG A 94 -4.64 -11.38 2.60
C ARG A 94 -3.84 -10.59 1.58
N LYS A 95 -2.73 -9.97 1.99
CA LYS A 95 -1.76 -9.36 1.05
C LYS A 95 -1.23 -10.46 0.14
N ASN A 96 -1.43 -10.32 -1.15
CA ASN A 96 -1.04 -11.34 -2.12
C ASN A 96 -0.89 -10.70 -3.50
N GLY A 97 0.33 -10.33 -3.86
CA GLY A 97 0.62 -9.56 -5.05
C GLY A 97 1.67 -8.50 -4.78
N ARG A 98 1.62 -7.42 -5.56
CA ARG A 98 2.60 -6.33 -5.48
C ARG A 98 2.43 -5.55 -4.18
N TRP A 99 3.56 -5.05 -3.69
CA TRP A 99 3.62 -4.02 -2.67
C TRP A 99 4.60 -2.95 -3.14
N ILE A 100 4.12 -1.72 -3.25
CA ILE A 100 4.91 -0.61 -3.78
C ILE A 100 4.70 0.59 -2.87
N ARG A 101 5.80 1.22 -2.46
CA ARG A 101 5.80 2.54 -1.85
C ARG A 101 6.33 3.55 -2.85
N TYR A 102 5.80 4.75 -2.76
CA TYR A 102 6.16 5.86 -3.63
C TYR A 102 6.70 7.01 -2.79
N PHE A 103 7.51 7.87 -3.40
CA PHE A 103 7.82 9.19 -2.88
C PHE A 103 6.69 10.18 -3.21
N PRO A 104 6.62 11.35 -2.54
CA PRO A 104 5.63 12.39 -2.86
C PRO A 104 5.67 12.89 -4.30
N ASN A 105 6.82 12.77 -4.99
CA ASN A 105 6.93 13.12 -6.41
C ASN A 105 6.27 12.08 -7.34
N GLY A 106 5.89 10.91 -6.83
CA GLY A 106 5.25 9.80 -7.55
C GLY A 106 6.22 8.70 -8.03
N LYS A 107 7.53 8.86 -7.84
CA LYS A 107 8.51 7.81 -8.16
C LYS A 107 8.46 6.70 -7.10
N ILE A 108 8.76 5.48 -7.50
CA ILE A 108 8.83 4.33 -6.59
C ILE A 108 9.98 4.55 -5.61
N SER A 109 9.71 4.39 -4.31
CA SER A 109 10.72 4.36 -3.25
C SER A 109 11.10 2.93 -2.88
N THR A 110 10.14 2.02 -2.89
CA THR A 110 10.36 0.61 -2.55
C THR A 110 9.37 -0.26 -3.31
N SER A 111 9.81 -1.41 -3.79
CA SER A 111 8.95 -2.42 -4.38
C SER A 111 9.27 -3.80 -3.82
N GLY A 112 8.23 -4.57 -3.53
CA GLY A 112 8.31 -5.96 -3.11
C GLY A 112 7.04 -6.73 -3.49
N PHE A 113 6.94 -7.96 -3.00
CA PHE A 113 5.79 -8.83 -3.29
C PHE A 113 5.39 -9.62 -2.05
N TYR A 114 4.09 -9.79 -1.83
CA TYR A 114 3.54 -10.62 -0.77
C TYR A 114 2.91 -11.90 -1.35
N VAL A 115 3.07 -13.02 -0.64
CA VAL A 115 2.28 -14.24 -0.84
C VAL A 115 1.64 -14.58 0.50
N ASN A 116 0.31 -14.53 0.57
CA ASN A 116 -0.46 -14.79 1.79
C ASN A 116 0.13 -14.09 3.04
N ASP A 117 0.20 -12.76 3.01
CA ASP A 117 0.74 -11.88 4.07
C ASP A 117 2.24 -12.00 4.35
N THR A 118 2.95 -12.90 3.66
CA THR A 118 4.39 -13.11 3.82
C THR A 118 5.17 -12.44 2.70
N LEU A 119 6.18 -11.63 3.04
CA LEU A 119 7.04 -10.97 2.05
C LEU A 119 7.90 -12.03 1.34
N GLN A 120 7.88 -12.03 0.01
CA GLN A 120 8.51 -13.05 -0.83
C GLN A 120 9.02 -12.43 -2.14
N GLY A 121 10.03 -13.06 -2.73
CA GLY A 121 10.53 -12.71 -4.05
C GLY A 121 11.31 -11.40 -4.09
N PRO A 122 11.41 -10.76 -5.27
CA PRO A 122 12.28 -9.60 -5.49
C PRO A 122 11.91 -8.41 -4.60
N PHE A 123 12.94 -7.73 -4.11
CA PHE A 123 12.81 -6.52 -3.32
C PHE A 123 13.79 -5.47 -3.82
N ARG A 124 13.33 -4.23 -3.98
CA ARG A 124 14.14 -3.12 -4.48
C ARG A 124 13.82 -1.84 -3.72
N VAL A 125 14.86 -1.04 -3.50
CA VAL A 125 14.79 0.30 -2.89
C VAL A 125 15.46 1.30 -3.81
N TYR A 126 14.84 2.46 -3.97
CA TYR A 126 15.27 3.52 -4.87
C TYR A 126 15.40 4.84 -4.12
N ASP A 127 16.22 5.76 -4.65
CA ASP A 127 16.26 7.14 -4.18
C ASP A 127 15.14 7.99 -4.79
N ILE A 128 15.04 9.26 -4.35
CA ILE A 128 14.04 10.22 -4.82
C ILE A 128 14.11 10.50 -6.33
N ASN A 129 15.25 10.23 -6.97
CA ASN A 129 15.47 10.39 -8.39
C ASN A 129 15.13 9.13 -9.20
N GLY A 130 14.84 8.01 -8.53
CA GLY A 130 14.52 6.72 -9.13
C GLY A 130 15.74 5.83 -9.35
N LYS A 131 16.88 6.19 -8.76
CA LYS A 131 18.11 5.40 -8.85
C LYS A 131 18.05 4.23 -7.86
N LEU A 132 18.40 3.03 -8.33
CA LEU A 132 18.43 1.84 -7.49
C LEU A 132 19.52 1.97 -6.42
N LEU A 133 19.12 1.84 -5.15
CA LEU A 133 20.02 1.88 -3.99
C LEU A 133 20.32 0.49 -3.45
N MET A 134 19.34 -0.40 -3.51
CA MET A 134 19.46 -1.76 -2.99
C MET A 134 18.52 -2.71 -3.72
N GLN A 135 18.97 -3.93 -3.97
CA GLN A 135 18.11 -5.02 -4.37
C GLN A 135 18.50 -6.35 -3.76
N GLY A 136 17.52 -7.24 -3.67
CA GLY A 136 17.69 -8.62 -3.24
C GLY A 136 16.38 -9.36 -3.37
N GLN A 137 16.22 -10.42 -2.60
CA GLN A 137 14.97 -11.15 -2.52
C GLN A 137 14.69 -11.60 -1.09
N TYR A 138 13.40 -11.75 -0.80
CA TYR A 138 12.91 -12.35 0.44
C TYR A 138 12.40 -13.77 0.19
N LYS A 139 12.63 -14.64 1.17
CA LYS A 139 11.97 -15.94 1.29
C LYS A 139 11.40 -16.05 2.69
N ASN A 140 10.11 -16.28 2.82
CA ASN A 140 9.40 -16.37 4.11
C ASN A 140 9.67 -15.17 5.03
N ALA A 141 9.60 -13.95 4.48
CA ALA A 141 9.94 -12.70 5.16
C ALA A 141 11.39 -12.55 5.65
N MET A 142 12.28 -13.45 5.25
CA MET A 142 13.72 -13.39 5.55
C MET A 142 14.53 -13.07 4.29
N GLN A 143 15.62 -12.33 4.42
CA GLN A 143 16.54 -12.08 3.30
C GLN A 143 17.12 -13.40 2.79
N GLU A 144 17.13 -13.58 1.47
CA GLU A 144 17.61 -14.80 0.84
C GLU A 144 18.45 -14.46 -0.40
N GLY A 145 19.51 -15.24 -0.66
CA GLY A 145 20.36 -15.08 -1.83
C GLY A 145 21.18 -13.79 -1.82
N VAL A 146 21.50 -13.29 -3.01
CA VAL A 146 22.41 -12.15 -3.19
C VAL A 146 21.67 -10.83 -2.96
N TRP A 147 22.19 -10.03 -2.05
CA TRP A 147 21.82 -8.66 -1.78
C TRP A 147 22.91 -7.72 -2.27
N MET A 148 22.53 -6.70 -3.03
CA MET A 148 23.43 -5.71 -3.57
C MET A 148 23.00 -4.32 -3.17
N THR A 149 23.97 -3.47 -2.81
CA THR A 149 23.78 -2.03 -2.69
C THR A 149 24.61 -1.28 -3.70
N TYR A 150 24.14 -0.10 -4.10
CA TYR A 150 24.72 0.70 -5.17
C TYR A 150 25.10 2.09 -4.68
N ASP A 151 26.13 2.69 -5.29
CA ASP A 151 26.52 4.08 -5.07
C ASP A 151 25.68 5.05 -5.93
N SER A 152 26.00 6.36 -5.86
CA SER A 152 25.33 7.43 -6.63
C SER A 152 25.60 7.38 -8.15
N LEU A 153 26.55 6.56 -8.61
CA LEU A 153 26.86 6.32 -10.03
C LEU A 153 26.24 5.01 -10.53
N GLY A 154 25.80 4.13 -9.63
CA GLY A 154 25.13 2.87 -9.95
C GLY A 154 26.08 1.67 -9.88
N ASN A 155 27.31 1.88 -9.38
CA ASN A 155 28.25 0.79 -9.18
C ASN A 155 27.90 0.02 -7.91
N VAL A 156 28.14 -1.29 -7.92
CA VAL A 156 27.94 -2.14 -6.75
C VAL A 156 28.94 -1.74 -5.66
N ARG A 157 28.43 -1.28 -4.52
CA ARG A 157 29.22 -0.93 -3.34
C ARG A 157 29.44 -2.12 -2.42
N LYS A 158 28.39 -2.94 -2.27
CA LYS A 158 28.36 -4.09 -1.36
C LYS A 158 27.57 -5.21 -1.99
N LYS A 159 28.09 -6.43 -1.87
CA LYS A 159 27.40 -7.65 -2.21
C LYS A 159 27.45 -8.60 -1.01
N GLU A 160 26.30 -9.06 -0.56
CA GLU A 160 26.16 -9.99 0.55
C GLU A 160 25.27 -11.15 0.15
N ILE A 161 25.57 -12.34 0.65
CA ILE A 161 24.72 -13.51 0.45
C ILE A 161 24.03 -13.78 1.78
N PHE A 162 22.71 -13.90 1.75
CA PHE A 162 21.89 -14.24 2.91
C PHE A 162 21.25 -15.62 2.74
N HIS A 163 21.09 -16.33 3.85
CA HIS A 163 20.26 -17.52 3.92
C HIS A 163 19.45 -17.47 5.22
N GLY A 164 18.13 -17.53 5.11
CA GLY A 164 17.25 -17.43 6.29
C GLY A 164 17.46 -16.14 7.09
N GLY A 165 17.79 -15.03 6.42
CA GLY A 165 18.02 -13.73 7.06
C GLY A 165 19.40 -13.55 7.67
N LEU A 166 20.26 -14.58 7.66
CA LEU A 166 21.63 -14.50 8.17
C LEU A 166 22.64 -14.28 7.02
N PRO A 167 23.60 -13.36 7.17
CA PRO A 167 24.65 -13.18 6.17
C PRO A 167 25.61 -14.38 6.21
N VAL A 168 25.84 -15.02 5.06
CA VAL A 168 26.75 -16.17 4.90
C VAL A 168 28.04 -15.82 4.15
N LYS A 169 28.06 -14.71 3.39
CA LYS A 169 29.27 -14.18 2.73
C LYS A 169 29.14 -12.69 2.45
N GLN A 170 30.25 -11.96 2.57
CA GLN A 170 30.33 -10.53 2.24
C GLN A 170 31.48 -10.25 1.25
N GLU A 171 31.17 -9.55 0.17
CA GLU A 171 32.13 -9.01 -0.79
C GLU A 171 31.97 -7.48 -0.80
N LYS A 172 33.01 -6.75 -0.39
CA LYS A 172 33.09 -5.29 -0.55
C LYS A 172 33.78 -5.00 -1.89
N SER A 173 33.23 -4.11 -2.71
CA SER A 173 33.94 -3.67 -3.91
C SER A 173 35.20 -2.90 -3.50
N LYS A 174 36.37 -3.31 -3.98
CA LYS A 174 37.56 -2.45 -3.97
C LYS A 174 37.27 -1.30 -4.93
N ALA A 175 36.84 -0.15 -4.40
CA ALA A 175 36.82 1.07 -5.18
C ALA A 175 38.27 1.44 -5.47
N THR A 176 38.73 1.20 -6.70
CA THR A 176 40.02 1.69 -7.17
C THR A 176 39.90 3.22 -7.24
N LEU A 177 40.49 3.92 -6.27
CA LEU A 177 40.95 5.28 -6.48
C LEU A 177 41.94 5.21 -7.64
N LYS A 178 41.56 5.72 -8.81
CA LYS A 178 42.54 6.18 -9.79
C LYS A 178 42.86 7.62 -9.45
N GLU A 179 44.16 7.87 -9.42
CA GLU A 179 44.92 9.05 -8.99
C GLU A 179 44.42 10.37 -9.57
#